data_AF-A0A9D6QG46-F1
#
_entry.id   AF-A0A9D6QG46-F1
#
_cell.length_a   1.000
_cell.length_b   1.000
_cell.length_c   1.000
_cell.angle_alpha   90.00
_cell.angle_beta   90.00
_cell.angle_gamma   90.00
#
_symmetry.space_group_name_H-M   'P 1'
#
loop_
_entity.id
_entity.type
_entity.pdbx_description
1 polymer ?
#
loop_
_entity_poly.entity_id
_entity_poly.type
_entity_poly.pdbx_seq_one_letter_code
_entity_poly.pdbx_strand_id
1 'polypeptide(L)'
;MAKSVALGDLLAFSRSSSADIRAWLKDANSTLAERVDAQATMRGESVAQFVRIAVADFMAEADEEAWASLMSALRNATDPGAACLETMTEFRITMELAA
;
A
#
# COMPACT_ATOMS: atom_id res chain seq x y z
N MET A 1 10.80 16.65 9.77
CA MET A 1 11.61 15.41 9.65
C MET A 1 10.65 14.31 9.25
N ALA A 2 10.77 13.79 8.03
CA ALA A 2 9.96 12.65 7.60
C ALA A 2 10.34 11.44 8.47
N LYS A 3 9.34 10.83 9.10
CA LYS A 3 9.53 9.73 10.04
C LYS A 3 9.82 8.47 9.22
N SER A 4 11.05 7.95 9.29
CA SER A 4 11.38 6.67 8.67
C SER A 4 10.54 5.56 9.32
N VAL A 5 9.72 4.88 8.50
CA VAL A 5 8.90 3.74 8.93
C VAL A 5 9.83 2.57 9.27
N ALA A 6 9.85 2.15 10.53
CA ALA A 6 10.61 0.99 10.97
C ALA A 6 9.83 -0.31 10.67
N LEU A 7 10.53 -1.46 10.65
CA LEU A 7 9.89 -2.79 10.55
C LEU A 7 8.83 -3.00 11.65
N GLY A 8 9.05 -2.41 12.84
CA GLY A 8 8.06 -2.40 13.92
C GLY A 8 6.78 -1.64 13.59
N ASP A 9 6.86 -0.58 12.79
CA ASP A 9 5.70 0.17 12.31
C ASP A 9 4.93 -0.61 11.22
N LEU A 10 5.64 -1.38 10.39
CA LEU A 10 5.03 -2.32 9.43
C LEU A 10 4.32 -3.49 10.12
N LEU A 11 4.89 -4.02 11.20
CA LEU A 11 4.23 -5.04 12.04
C LEU A 11 3.07 -4.44 12.84
N ALA A 12 3.16 -3.18 13.26
CA ALA A 12 2.04 -2.44 13.84
C ALA A 12 0.93 -2.18 12.82
N PHE A 13 1.26 -2.06 11.52
CA PHE A 13 0.33 -1.88 10.41
C PHE A 13 -0.71 -3.01 10.30
N SER A 14 -0.32 -4.24 10.67
CA SER A 14 -1.26 -5.36 10.84
C SER A 14 -2.38 -5.02 11.83
N ARG A 15 -2.08 -4.25 12.89
CA ARG A 15 -3.02 -3.81 13.94
C ARG A 15 -3.56 -2.40 13.74
N SER A 16 -3.05 -1.65 12.77
CA SER A 16 -3.46 -0.27 12.51
C SER A 16 -4.94 -0.19 12.11
N SER A 17 -5.60 0.84 12.62
CA SER A 17 -6.99 1.12 12.25
C SER A 17 -7.06 1.74 10.85
N SER A 18 -8.23 1.69 10.21
CA SER A 18 -8.45 2.40 8.94
C SER A 18 -8.18 3.90 9.05
N ALA A 19 -8.37 4.50 10.24
CA ALA A 19 -8.11 5.91 10.46
C ALA A 19 -6.60 6.22 10.47
N ASP A 20 -5.80 5.38 11.14
CA ASP A 20 -4.33 5.54 11.18
C ASP A 20 -3.72 5.37 9.80
N ILE A 21 -4.19 4.37 9.04
CA ILE A 21 -3.72 4.10 7.68
C ILE A 21 -4.07 5.27 6.75
N ARG A 22 -5.29 5.82 6.84
CA ARG A 22 -5.69 7.01 6.07
C ARG A 22 -4.84 8.23 6.42
N ALA A 23 -4.60 8.46 7.72
CA ALA A 23 -3.82 9.61 8.18
C ALA A 23 -2.37 9.54 7.67
N TRP A 24 -1.75 8.37 7.77
CA TRP A 24 -0.40 8.15 7.27
C TRP A 24 -0.32 8.22 5.74
N LEU A 25 -1.25 7.59 5.01
CA LEU A 25 -1.31 7.70 3.55
C LEU A 25 -1.48 9.16 3.10
N LYS A 26 -2.32 9.94 3.80
CA LYS A 26 -2.54 11.35 3.48
C LYS A 26 -1.30 12.21 3.71
N ASP A 27 -0.52 11.90 4.74
CA ASP A 27 0.76 12.58 5.03
C ASP A 27 1.83 12.27 3.98
N ALA A 28 1.89 11.00 3.54
CA ALA A 28 2.88 10.56 2.56
C ALA A 28 2.51 10.88 1.09
N ASN A 29 1.26 10.63 0.70
CA ASN A 29 0.74 10.86 -0.66
C ASN A 29 -0.81 10.97 -0.63
N SER A 30 -1.33 12.20 -0.65
CA SER A 30 -2.78 12.46 -0.61
C SER A 30 -3.54 11.84 -1.78
N THR A 31 -2.94 11.80 -2.98
CA THR A 31 -3.57 11.22 -4.17
C THR A 31 -3.73 9.71 -4.01
N LEU A 32 -2.74 9.03 -3.44
CA LEU A 32 -2.83 7.61 -3.13
C LEU A 32 -3.91 7.34 -2.08
N ALA A 33 -4.02 8.18 -1.05
CA ALA A 33 -5.05 8.06 -0.02
C ALA A 33 -6.46 8.11 -0.60
N GLU A 34 -6.73 9.04 -1.54
CA GLU A 34 -8.01 9.16 -2.24
C GLU A 34 -8.31 7.94 -3.13
N ARG A 35 -7.30 7.45 -3.87
CA ARG A 35 -7.43 6.23 -4.69
C ARG A 35 -7.78 5.02 -3.82
N VAL A 36 -7.04 4.80 -2.74
CA VAL A 36 -7.29 3.69 -1.80
C VAL A 36 -8.70 3.77 -1.23
N ASP A 37 -9.16 4.96 -0.85
CA ASP A 37 -10.50 5.15 -0.30
C ASP A 37 -11.60 4.84 -1.32
N ALA A 38 -11.45 5.34 -2.54
CA ALA A 38 -12.39 5.08 -3.62
C ALA A 38 -12.46 3.57 -3.94
N GLN A 39 -11.30 2.91 -4.08
CA GLN A 39 -11.23 1.48 -4.40
C GLN A 39 -11.76 0.59 -3.28
N ALA A 40 -11.48 0.93 -2.02
CA ALA A 40 -12.02 0.23 -0.86
C ALA A 40 -13.55 0.38 -0.80
N THR A 41 -14.06 1.60 -0.99
CA THR A 41 -15.50 1.89 -1.01
C THR A 41 -16.23 1.13 -2.12
N MET A 42 -15.68 1.14 -3.34
CA MET A 42 -16.24 0.40 -4.48
C MET A 42 -16.36 -1.10 -4.20
N ARG A 43 -15.48 -1.65 -3.36
CA ARG A 43 -15.43 -3.08 -3.01
C ARG A 43 -16.17 -3.43 -1.72
N GLY A 44 -16.73 -2.44 -1.03
CA GLY A 44 -17.33 -2.66 0.29
C GLY A 44 -16.31 -3.08 1.36
N GLU A 45 -15.03 -2.80 1.13
CA GLU A 45 -13.94 -3.11 2.06
C GLU A 45 -13.63 -1.88 2.93
N SER A 46 -13.21 -2.09 4.17
CA SER A 46 -12.53 -1.02 4.90
C SER A 46 -11.14 -0.79 4.30
N VAL A 47 -10.62 0.44 4.41
CA VAL A 47 -9.26 0.77 3.94
C VAL A 47 -8.20 -0.17 4.53
N ALA A 48 -8.32 -0.54 5.81
CA ALA A 48 -7.41 -1.50 6.42
C ALA A 48 -7.51 -2.91 5.82
N GLN A 49 -8.72 -3.37 5.46
CA GLN A 49 -8.89 -4.64 4.75
C GLN A 49 -8.30 -4.56 3.35
N PHE A 50 -8.61 -3.49 2.61
CA PHE A 50 -8.15 -3.30 1.25
C PHE A 50 -6.62 -3.33 1.14
N VAL A 51 -5.95 -2.59 2.04
CA VAL A 51 -4.49 -2.56 2.09
C VAL A 51 -3.90 -3.92 2.46
N ARG A 52 -4.47 -4.64 3.43
CA ARG A 52 -3.97 -5.98 3.82
C ARG A 52 -4.10 -6.99 2.69
N ILE A 53 -5.20 -6.95 1.95
CA ILE A 53 -5.41 -7.84 0.80
C ILE A 53 -4.43 -7.48 -0.32
N ALA A 54 -4.22 -6.18 -0.61
CA ALA A 54 -3.21 -5.76 -1.60
C ALA A 54 -1.80 -6.26 -1.28
N VAL A 55 -1.40 -6.22 -0.01
CA VAL A 55 -0.13 -6.81 0.44
C VAL A 55 -0.12 -8.32 0.23
N ALA A 56 -1.19 -9.02 0.60
CA ALA A 56 -1.28 -10.48 0.45
C ALA A 56 -1.24 -10.91 -1.02
N ASP A 57 -1.98 -10.23 -1.90
CA ASP A 57 -2.03 -10.51 -3.33
C ASP A 57 -0.66 -10.29 -3.99
N PHE A 58 0.02 -9.19 -3.65
CA PHE A 58 1.39 -8.96 -4.13
C PHE A 58 2.34 -10.07 -3.68
N MET A 59 2.28 -10.47 -2.40
CA MET A 59 3.14 -11.54 -1.89
C MET A 59 2.90 -12.90 -2.56
N ALA A 60 1.68 -13.17 -3.01
CA ALA A 60 1.29 -14.43 -3.62
C ALA A 60 1.59 -14.47 -5.13
N GLU A 61 1.38 -13.35 -5.83
CA GLU A 61 1.26 -13.33 -7.30
C GLU A 61 2.33 -12.47 -8.00
N ALA A 62 3.11 -11.67 -7.26
CA ALA A 62 4.14 -10.83 -7.87
C ALA A 62 5.29 -11.68 -8.44
N ASP A 63 5.58 -11.45 -9.73
CA ASP A 63 6.71 -12.04 -10.44
C ASP A 63 8.02 -11.27 -10.22
N GLU A 64 9.12 -11.76 -10.80
CA GLU A 64 10.44 -11.15 -10.64
C GLU A 64 10.49 -9.68 -11.10
N GLU A 65 9.71 -9.31 -12.11
CA GLU A 65 9.66 -7.94 -12.63
C GLU A 65 8.90 -7.01 -11.68
N ALA A 66 7.78 -7.46 -11.13
CA ALA A 66 7.05 -6.75 -10.09
C ALA A 66 7.90 -6.54 -8.82
N TRP A 67 8.65 -7.57 -8.41
CA TRP A 67 9.61 -7.46 -7.30
C TRP A 67 10.75 -6.48 -7.61
N ALA A 68 11.33 -6.51 -8.82
CA ALA A 68 12.37 -5.57 -9.22
C ALA A 68 11.86 -4.11 -9.25
N SER A 69 10.62 -3.92 -9.70
CA SER A 69 9.96 -2.62 -9.70
C SER A 69 9.73 -2.09 -8.29
N LEU A 70 9.22 -2.93 -7.38
CA LEU A 70 9.10 -2.59 -5.96
C LEU A 70 10.45 -2.17 -5.37
N MET A 71 11.49 -2.98 -5.55
CA MET A 71 12.82 -2.68 -5.00
C MET A 71 13.42 -1.39 -5.56
N SER A 72 13.09 -1.06 -6.82
CA SER A 72 13.50 0.20 -7.45
C SER A 72 12.73 1.40 -6.89
N ALA A 73 11.41 1.25 -6.69
CA ALA A 73 10.57 2.28 -6.08
C ALA A 73 11.02 2.58 -4.63
N LEU A 74 11.24 1.53 -3.83
CA LEU A 74 11.72 1.63 -2.44
C LEU A 74 13.06 2.36 -2.33
N ARG A 75 14.00 2.08 -3.25
CA ARG A 75 15.34 2.69 -3.25
C ARG A 75 15.30 4.21 -3.47
N ASN A 76 14.35 4.67 -4.28
CA ASN A 76 14.26 6.07 -4.70
C ASN A 76 13.28 6.90 -3.85
N ALA A 77 12.51 6.25 -2.98
CA ALA A 77 11.45 6.89 -2.22
C ALA A 77 11.96 7.55 -0.93
N THR A 78 11.45 8.75 -0.67
CA THR A 78 11.67 9.46 0.61
C THR A 78 10.97 8.75 1.78
N ASP A 79 9.81 8.14 1.51
CA ASP A 79 9.12 7.23 2.44
C ASP A 79 8.97 5.85 1.77
N PRO A 80 9.88 4.90 2.07
CA PRO A 80 9.82 3.54 1.54
C PRO A 80 8.52 2.81 1.90
N GLY A 81 7.91 3.12 3.04
CA GLY A 81 6.64 2.49 3.44
C GLY A 81 5.51 2.89 2.49
N ALA A 82 5.44 4.18 2.15
CA ALA A 82 4.45 4.72 1.23
C ALA A 82 4.61 4.16 -0.18
N ALA A 83 5.86 4.12 -0.67
CA ALA A 83 6.17 3.53 -1.98
C ALA A 83 5.82 2.03 -2.03
N CYS A 84 6.08 1.30 -0.95
CA CYS A 84 5.69 -0.12 -0.83
C CYS A 84 4.18 -0.30 -1.02
N LEU A 85 3.40 0.46 -0.25
CA LEU A 85 1.94 0.35 -0.28
C LEU A 85 1.32 0.88 -1.57
N GLU A 86 1.94 1.88 -2.20
CA GLU A 86 1.57 2.34 -3.54
C GLU A 86 1.72 1.23 -4.56
N THR A 87 2.89 0.60 -4.63
CA THR A 87 3.17 -0.50 -5.56
C THR A 87 2.24 -1.68 -5.33
N MET A 88 2.02 -2.10 -4.07
CA MET A 88 1.14 -3.23 -3.76
C MET A 88 -0.34 -2.93 -4.07
N THR A 89 -0.79 -1.71 -3.78
CA THR A 89 -2.15 -1.26 -4.13
C THR A 89 -2.36 -1.23 -5.64
N GLU A 90 -1.39 -0.69 -6.38
CA GLU A 90 -1.45 -0.59 -7.84
C GLU A 90 -1.42 -1.96 -8.51
N PHE A 91 -0.61 -2.88 -7.97
CA PHE A 91 -0.58 -4.28 -8.41
C PHE A 91 -1.95 -4.93 -8.27
N ARG A 92 -2.58 -4.84 -7.09
CA ARG A 92 -3.94 -5.38 -6.87
C ARG A 92 -4.96 -4.75 -7.82
N ILE A 93 -4.94 -3.44 -8.01
CA ILE A 93 -5.86 -2.76 -8.95
C ILE A 93 -5.66 -3.27 -10.38
N THR A 94 -4.40 -3.49 -10.79
CA THR A 94 -4.07 -3.98 -12.14
C THR A 94 -4.54 -5.40 -12.35
N MET A 95 -4.34 -6.29 -11.37
CA MET A 95 -4.85 -7.65 -11.40
C MET A 95 -6.37 -7.70 -11.56
N GLU A 96 -7.09 -6.88 -10.80
CA GLU A 96 -8.56 -6.81 -10.83
C GLU A 96 -9.10 -6.22 -12.13
N LEU A 97 -8.35 -5.35 -12.81
CA LEU A 97 -8.71 -4.86 -14.14
C LEU A 97 -8.47 -5.89 -15.24
N ALA A 98 -7.61 -6.88 -14.99
CA ALA A 98 -7.29 -7.95 -15.91
C ALA A 98 -8.20 -9.19 -15.73
N ALA A 99 -9.00 -9.24 -14.66
CA ALA A 99 -9.97 -10.29 -14.33
C ALA A 99 -11.36 -10.02 -14.93
#